data_AF-A0A4Y2NH23-F1
#
_entry.id   AF-A0A4Y2NH23-F1
#
_cell.length_a   1.000
_cell.length_b   1.000
_cell.length_c   1.000
_cell.angle_alpha   90.00
_cell.angle_beta   90.00
_cell.angle_gamma   90.00
#
_symmetry.space_group_name_H-M   'P 1'
#
loop_
_entity.id
_entity.type
_entity.pdbx_description
1 polymer ?
#
loop_
_entity_poly.entity_id
_entity_poly.type
_entity_poly.pdbx_seq_one_letter_code
_entity_poly.pdbx_strand_id
1 'polypeptide(L)'
;MIHGPCGTLNPNSPYMRESVCTKQHPKEFREKTEENINGYPMYQRKCTESVRVGRHDLDNRWVVLYNTWLSKKNSMLPLMQKYALLQKNVKYLYKYVYKGHDAASIRFQNENTLGHDEILSFLDGRYVSAPEAMWRLNEFNLSEKFRTVVQLAFHLPDQQTIVYQDGQEEEAVARASTRQTTLTSWFELNKNDQDSHNYLYTDLPHYYTFNRSLEECLWLTSKILKELWFRYKDALGEDFVGQYSEDSGPEYALAEIEEFFKY
;
A
#
# COMPACT_ATOMS: atom_id res chain seq x y z
N MET A 1 18.81 -2.05 -24.09
CA MET A 1 19.70 -0.87 -23.98
C MET A 1 21.05 -1.33 -23.46
N ILE A 2 22.13 -0.72 -23.93
CA ILE A 2 23.50 -1.02 -23.51
C ILE A 2 24.00 0.13 -22.63
N HIS A 3 24.61 -0.20 -21.49
CA HIS A 3 25.31 0.77 -20.68
C HIS A 3 26.57 1.20 -21.44
N GLY A 4 26.83 2.51 -21.49
CA GLY A 4 28.04 3.02 -22.12
C GLY A 4 29.29 2.45 -21.45
N PRO A 5 30.40 2.25 -22.19
CA PRO A 5 31.67 1.82 -21.62
C PRO A 5 32.07 2.72 -20.44
N CYS A 6 32.53 2.09 -19.36
CA CYS A 6 33.02 2.73 -18.15
C CYS A 6 34.07 1.83 -17.48
N GLY A 7 34.64 2.25 -16.36
CA GLY A 7 35.72 1.50 -15.70
C GLY A 7 36.99 1.54 -16.54
N THR A 8 37.65 0.40 -16.68
CA THR A 8 38.89 0.26 -17.46
C THR A 8 38.70 0.58 -18.94
N LEU A 9 37.52 0.31 -19.51
CA LEU A 9 37.22 0.60 -20.91
C LEU A 9 37.05 2.10 -21.18
N ASN A 10 36.61 2.88 -20.18
CA ASN A 10 36.50 4.33 -20.30
C ASN A 10 36.48 4.99 -18.91
N PRO A 11 37.65 5.37 -18.37
CA PRO A 11 37.77 6.01 -17.07
C PRO A 11 37.08 7.39 -16.99
N ASN A 12 36.93 8.07 -18.12
CA ASN A 12 36.34 9.41 -18.22
C ASN A 12 34.82 9.40 -18.39
N SER A 13 34.19 8.23 -18.26
CA SER A 13 32.74 8.09 -18.39
C SER A 13 32.02 8.88 -17.27
N PRO A 14 30.91 9.59 -17.55
CA PRO A 14 30.17 10.38 -16.55
C PRO A 14 29.60 9.54 -15.40
N TYR A 15 29.59 8.22 -15.57
CA TYR A 15 29.14 7.26 -14.55
C TYR A 15 30.24 6.86 -13.57
N MET A 16 31.47 7.35 -13.72
CA MET A 16 32.59 7.04 -12.83
C MET A 16 32.63 7.97 -11.61
N ARG A 17 32.80 7.40 -10.42
CA ARG A 17 33.18 8.12 -9.19
C ARG A 17 34.21 7.27 -8.46
N GLU A 18 35.27 7.89 -7.95
CA GLU A 18 36.31 7.20 -7.18
C GLU A 18 36.84 5.93 -7.90
N SER A 19 37.05 6.02 -9.22
CA SER A 19 37.48 4.91 -10.09
C SER A 19 36.51 3.72 -10.22
N VAL A 20 35.29 3.83 -9.67
CA VAL A 20 34.26 2.79 -9.75
C VAL A 20 33.05 3.32 -10.53
N CYS A 21 32.44 2.44 -11.35
CA CYS A 21 31.17 2.76 -11.97
C CYS A 21 30.08 2.88 -10.90
N THR A 22 29.45 4.04 -10.80
CA THR A 22 28.30 4.30 -9.89
C THR A 22 27.11 3.36 -10.13
N LYS A 23 27.01 2.77 -11.33
CA LYS A 23 25.99 1.79 -11.70
C LYS A 23 26.48 0.34 -11.62
N GLN A 24 27.73 0.15 -11.17
CA GLN A 24 28.39 -1.15 -10.97
C GLN A 24 28.38 -2.02 -12.23
N HIS A 25 28.69 -1.42 -13.38
CA HIS A 25 28.99 -2.16 -14.60
C HIS A 25 30.50 -2.38 -14.73
N PRO A 26 30.95 -3.48 -15.36
CA PRO A 26 30.13 -4.61 -15.85
C PRO A 26 29.53 -5.44 -14.71
N LYS A 27 28.31 -5.95 -14.89
CA LYS A 27 27.63 -6.84 -13.93
C LYS A 27 28.17 -8.27 -14.03
N GLU A 28 28.05 -9.06 -12.98
CA GLU A 28 28.45 -10.48 -13.03
C GLU A 28 27.49 -11.32 -13.89
N PHE A 29 28.00 -12.39 -14.49
CA PHE A 29 27.17 -13.41 -15.13
C PHE A 29 26.45 -14.24 -14.08
N ARG A 30 25.20 -14.62 -14.37
CA ARG A 30 24.36 -15.44 -13.50
C ARG A 30 23.47 -16.35 -14.30
N GLU A 31 23.38 -17.60 -13.89
CA GLU A 31 22.53 -18.59 -14.55
C GLU A 31 21.05 -18.40 -14.26
N LYS A 32 20.68 -17.81 -13.12
CA LYS A 32 19.29 -17.65 -12.67
C LYS A 32 19.12 -16.29 -12.03
N THR A 33 17.88 -15.80 -11.96
CA THR A 33 17.56 -14.58 -11.21
C THR A 33 17.40 -14.94 -9.74
N GLU A 34 18.15 -14.27 -8.87
CA GLU A 34 18.17 -14.53 -7.44
C GLU A 34 17.81 -13.28 -6.63
N GLU A 35 17.23 -13.50 -5.45
CA GLU A 35 16.99 -12.43 -4.49
C GLU A 35 18.28 -12.09 -3.73
N ASN A 36 18.49 -10.80 -3.48
CA ASN A 36 19.62 -10.32 -2.69
C ASN A 36 19.10 -9.79 -1.36
N ILE A 37 19.91 -9.91 -0.30
CA ILE A 37 19.67 -9.41 1.06
C ILE A 37 19.25 -7.92 1.05
N ASN A 38 19.78 -7.14 0.11
CA ASN A 38 19.47 -5.71 -0.01
C ASN A 38 18.11 -5.41 -0.68
N GLY A 39 17.35 -6.44 -1.07
CA GLY A 39 16.05 -6.30 -1.73
C GLY A 39 16.16 -5.78 -3.16
N TYR A 40 17.24 -6.13 -3.87
CA TYR A 40 17.40 -5.85 -5.29
C TYR A 40 17.68 -7.16 -6.02
N PRO A 41 16.90 -7.54 -7.06
CA PRO A 41 17.07 -8.83 -7.72
C PRO A 41 18.38 -8.82 -8.51
N MET A 42 19.13 -9.91 -8.38
CA MET A 42 20.32 -10.19 -9.16
C MET A 42 19.88 -11.01 -10.38
N TYR A 43 19.62 -10.31 -11.47
CA TYR A 43 19.05 -10.89 -12.67
C TYR A 43 19.99 -11.88 -13.37
N GLN A 44 19.39 -12.92 -13.98
CA GLN A 44 20.07 -13.83 -14.89
C GLN A 44 20.79 -13.06 -16.01
N ARG A 45 22.06 -13.40 -16.22
CA ARG A 45 22.92 -12.86 -17.29
C ARG A 45 23.75 -14.01 -17.85
N LYS A 46 23.37 -14.51 -19.02
CA LYS A 46 24.09 -15.60 -19.70
C LYS A 46 25.36 -15.07 -20.37
N CYS A 47 26.43 -15.86 -20.33
CA CYS A 47 27.63 -15.58 -21.12
C CYS A 47 27.35 -16.00 -22.58
N THR A 48 26.92 -15.05 -23.40
CA THR A 48 26.78 -15.21 -24.86
C THR A 48 27.85 -14.40 -25.56
N GLU A 49 27.91 -14.50 -26.89
CA GLU A 49 28.82 -13.73 -27.72
C GLU A 49 28.70 -12.22 -27.44
N SER A 50 29.86 -11.54 -27.49
CA SER A 50 29.94 -10.08 -27.37
C SER A 50 29.53 -9.40 -28.68
N VAL A 51 28.91 -8.23 -28.57
CA VAL A 51 28.54 -7.39 -29.71
C VAL A 51 29.40 -6.14 -29.72
N ARG A 52 29.85 -5.73 -30.91
CA ARG A 52 30.62 -4.50 -31.08
C ARG A 52 29.73 -3.28 -30.95
N VAL A 53 29.94 -2.47 -29.92
CA VAL A 53 29.24 -1.21 -29.67
C VAL A 53 30.25 -0.06 -29.75
N GLY A 54 30.23 0.66 -30.87
CA GLY A 54 31.25 1.66 -31.18
C GLY A 54 32.62 1.00 -31.38
N ARG A 55 33.59 1.33 -30.51
CA ARG A 55 34.97 0.80 -30.56
C ARG A 55 35.23 -0.36 -29.60
N HIS A 56 34.22 -0.78 -28.82
CA HIS A 56 34.38 -1.78 -27.77
C HIS A 56 33.49 -2.99 -28.03
N ASP A 57 34.00 -4.18 -27.72
CA ASP A 57 33.20 -5.40 -27.73
C ASP A 57 32.58 -5.60 -26.34
N LEU A 58 31.25 -5.52 -26.29
CA LEU A 58 30.47 -5.55 -25.06
C LEU A 58 29.61 -6.81 -25.02
N ASP A 59 29.62 -7.51 -23.89
CA ASP A 59 28.79 -8.68 -23.64
C ASP A 59 27.56 -8.35 -22.77
N ASN A 60 26.81 -9.38 -22.37
CA ASN A 60 25.59 -9.24 -21.56
C ASN A 60 25.79 -8.58 -20.18
N ARG A 61 27.04 -8.40 -19.72
CA ARG A 61 27.35 -7.68 -18.46
C ARG A 61 27.10 -6.18 -18.58
N TRP A 62 27.04 -5.67 -19.80
CA TRP A 62 26.78 -4.27 -20.14
C TRP A 62 25.32 -3.98 -20.45
N VAL A 63 24.47 -5.01 -20.53
CA VAL A 63 23.04 -4.84 -20.83
C VAL A 63 22.32 -4.19 -19.65
N VAL A 64 21.69 -3.05 -19.93
CA VAL A 64 20.74 -2.40 -19.02
C VAL A 64 19.38 -3.01 -19.29
N LEU A 65 18.85 -3.70 -18.28
CA LEU A 65 17.50 -4.22 -18.32
C LEU A 65 16.52 -3.06 -18.47
N TYR A 66 15.52 -3.24 -19.31
CA TYR A 66 14.49 -2.25 -19.54
C TYR A 66 13.19 -2.89 -19.98
N ASN A 67 12.08 -2.25 -19.64
CA ASN A 67 10.77 -2.65 -20.11
C ASN A 67 10.41 -1.78 -21.33
N THR A 68 10.33 -2.42 -22.51
CA THR A 68 10.07 -1.76 -23.80
C THR A 68 8.74 -1.02 -23.82
N TRP A 69 7.69 -1.59 -23.21
CA TRP A 69 6.35 -0.99 -23.16
C TRP A 69 6.35 0.29 -22.32
N LEU A 70 6.94 0.24 -21.12
CA LEU A 70 7.05 1.41 -20.24
C LEU A 70 7.94 2.51 -20.84
N SER A 71 9.07 2.14 -21.44
CA SER A 71 9.96 3.09 -22.10
C SER A 71 9.31 3.79 -23.28
N LYS A 72 8.39 3.12 -24.00
CA LYS A 72 7.62 3.73 -25.09
C LYS A 72 6.49 4.64 -24.60
N LYS A 73 5.81 4.27 -23.50
CA LYS A 73 4.64 5.00 -23.01
C LYS A 73 4.98 6.36 -22.38
N ASN A 74 6.14 6.48 -21.73
CA ASN A 74 6.44 7.65 -20.87
C ASN A 74 7.58 8.55 -21.37
N SER A 75 8.13 8.36 -22.58
CA SER A 75 9.22 9.16 -23.17
C SER A 75 10.46 9.42 -22.27
N MET A 76 10.63 8.70 -21.15
CA MET A 76 11.78 8.84 -20.25
C MET A 76 12.09 7.55 -19.47
N LEU A 77 13.38 7.16 -19.53
CA LEU A 77 14.18 6.20 -18.75
C LEU A 77 13.73 4.72 -18.58
N PRO A 78 14.66 3.75 -18.69
CA PRO A 78 14.40 2.35 -18.40
C PRO A 78 14.29 2.06 -16.90
N LEU A 79 13.07 1.78 -16.45
CA LEU A 79 12.81 1.18 -15.15
C LEU A 79 12.74 -0.35 -15.29
N MET A 80 13.86 -1.04 -15.07
CA MET A 80 13.83 -2.45 -14.68
C MET A 80 14.64 -2.67 -13.42
N GLN A 81 13.92 -2.55 -12.31
CA GLN A 81 14.28 -3.17 -11.05
C GLN A 81 13.00 -3.59 -10.31
N LYS A 82 12.00 -4.15 -11.02
CA LYS A 82 10.62 -4.16 -10.52
C LYS A 82 10.16 -5.40 -9.72
N TYR A 83 10.96 -6.45 -9.54
CA TYR A 83 10.48 -7.60 -8.75
C TYR A 83 10.65 -7.41 -7.23
N ALA A 84 11.80 -6.90 -6.75
CA ALA A 84 11.99 -6.67 -5.31
C ALA A 84 11.51 -5.27 -4.83
N LEU A 85 10.99 -4.45 -5.73
CA LEU A 85 10.52 -3.10 -5.41
C LEU A 85 9.04 -3.02 -5.04
N LEU A 86 8.24 -4.10 -5.07
CA LEU A 86 6.82 -3.98 -4.71
C LEU A 86 6.66 -3.47 -3.27
N GLN A 87 7.36 -4.06 -2.31
CA GLN A 87 7.24 -3.69 -0.90
C GLN A 87 7.81 -2.29 -0.59
N LYS A 88 8.95 -1.92 -1.18
CA LYS A 88 9.57 -0.61 -0.98
C LYS A 88 8.85 0.49 -1.77
N ASN A 89 8.51 0.28 -3.05
CA ASN A 89 7.80 1.29 -3.83
C ASN A 89 6.38 1.52 -3.36
N VAL A 90 5.66 0.48 -2.90
CA VAL A 90 4.36 0.69 -2.24
C VAL A 90 4.56 1.53 -1.00
N LYS A 91 5.54 1.22 -0.14
CA LYS A 91 5.87 2.06 1.02
C LYS A 91 6.20 3.50 0.62
N TYR A 92 6.97 3.72 -0.45
CA TYR A 92 7.32 5.07 -0.92
C TYR A 92 6.12 5.80 -1.53
N LEU A 93 5.31 5.13 -2.37
CA LEU A 93 4.10 5.69 -2.97
C LEU A 93 3.11 6.10 -1.87
N TYR A 94 2.83 5.18 -0.94
CA TYR A 94 1.97 5.46 0.21
C TYR A 94 2.59 6.53 1.10
N LYS A 95 3.91 6.54 1.31
CA LYS A 95 4.56 7.64 2.04
C LYS A 95 4.26 8.99 1.38
N TYR A 96 4.36 9.15 0.08
CA TYR A 96 4.09 10.45 -0.55
C TYR A 96 2.60 10.81 -0.63
N VAL A 97 1.71 9.82 -0.68
CA VAL A 97 0.26 10.03 -0.61
C VAL A 97 -0.20 10.39 0.81
N TYR A 98 0.38 9.75 1.85
CA TYR A 98 -0.08 9.84 3.24
C TYR A 98 0.81 10.68 4.17
N LYS A 99 2.02 11.07 3.76
CA LYS A 99 2.88 11.99 4.54
C LYS A 99 2.24 13.38 4.71
N GLY A 100 1.21 13.67 3.92
CA GLY A 100 0.48 14.92 3.97
C GLY A 100 1.28 16.08 3.39
N HIS A 101 0.59 17.19 3.20
CA HIS A 101 1.17 18.45 2.78
C HIS A 101 2.14 18.99 3.83
N ASP A 102 3.15 19.74 3.37
CA ASP A 102 4.03 20.47 4.27
C ASP A 102 3.18 21.39 5.17
N ALA A 103 3.33 21.23 6.49
CA ALA A 103 2.58 21.97 7.49
C ALA A 103 3.46 23.06 8.10
N ALA A 104 2.89 24.23 8.33
CA ALA A 104 3.53 25.35 9.01
C ALA A 104 2.62 25.80 10.16
N SER A 105 3.20 25.90 11.36
CA SER A 105 2.54 26.51 12.50
C SER A 105 3.12 27.89 12.73
N ILE A 106 2.27 28.90 12.72
CA ILE A 106 2.63 30.31 12.88
C ILE A 106 2.12 30.74 14.25
N ARG A 107 3.02 31.15 15.15
CA ARG A 107 2.65 31.73 16.45
C ARG A 107 2.62 33.25 16.34
N PHE A 108 1.51 33.86 16.72
CA PHE A 108 1.40 35.31 16.88
C PHE A 108 1.85 35.70 18.29
N GLN A 109 2.85 36.56 18.40
CA GLN A 109 3.33 37.07 19.68
C GLN A 109 2.70 38.45 19.92
N ASN A 110 1.64 38.50 20.74
CA ASN A 110 1.07 39.76 21.21
C ASN A 110 1.67 40.11 22.57
N GLU A 111 2.51 41.14 22.61
CA GLU A 111 3.25 41.52 23.83
C GLU A 111 2.41 42.34 24.84
N ASN A 112 1.16 42.71 24.55
CA ASN A 112 0.45 43.74 25.33
C ASN A 112 -1.04 43.47 25.66
N THR A 113 -1.47 42.23 25.85
CA THR A 113 -2.87 41.95 26.26
C THR A 113 -2.95 41.02 27.46
N LEU A 114 -3.52 41.52 28.55
CA LEU A 114 -3.81 40.84 29.85
C LEU A 114 -4.86 39.71 29.75
N GLY A 115 -5.06 39.15 28.56
CA GLY A 115 -5.96 38.05 28.25
C GLY A 115 -5.31 37.20 27.15
N HIS A 116 -4.42 36.30 27.56
CA HIS A 116 -3.75 35.36 26.66
C HIS A 116 -4.74 34.23 26.31
N ASP A 117 -5.32 34.30 25.13
CA ASP A 117 -6.05 33.18 24.54
C ASP A 117 -5.07 32.34 23.71
N GLU A 118 -4.72 31.16 24.22
CA GLU A 118 -3.78 30.23 23.56
C GLU A 118 -4.30 29.82 22.18
N ILE A 119 -5.62 29.69 21.97
CA ILE A 119 -6.21 29.20 20.72
C ILE A 119 -6.05 30.25 19.61
N LEU A 120 -6.16 31.54 19.92
CA LEU A 120 -5.98 32.63 18.95
C LEU A 120 -4.51 32.93 18.62
N SER A 121 -3.58 32.37 19.39
CA SER A 121 -2.15 32.67 19.25
C SER A 121 -1.43 31.80 18.22
N PHE A 122 -2.10 30.79 17.64
CA PHE A 122 -1.51 29.90 16.64
C PHE A 122 -2.38 29.81 15.38
N LEU A 123 -1.71 29.81 14.23
CA LEU A 123 -2.30 29.48 12.93
C LEU A 123 -1.55 28.29 12.35
N ASP A 124 -2.24 27.17 12.23
CA ASP A 124 -1.74 26.01 11.53
C ASP A 124 -2.21 26.04 10.07
N GLY A 125 -1.25 26.15 9.15
CA GLY A 125 -1.46 26.11 7.71
C GLY A 125 -0.86 24.86 7.08
N ARG A 126 -1.45 24.40 5.98
CA ARG A 126 -0.87 23.36 5.12
C ARG A 126 -0.64 23.94 3.73
N TYR A 127 0.52 23.66 3.15
CA TYR A 127 0.83 24.07 1.78
C TYR A 127 -0.03 23.29 0.80
N VAL A 128 -0.82 23.98 -0.03
CA VAL A 128 -1.53 23.38 -1.15
C VAL A 128 -0.94 23.95 -2.44
N SER A 129 -0.48 23.08 -3.33
CA SER A 129 0.06 23.52 -4.62
C SER A 129 -1.03 24.15 -5.50
N ALA A 130 -0.68 25.11 -6.36
CA ALA A 130 -1.63 25.75 -7.28
C ALA A 130 -2.50 24.77 -8.11
N PRO A 131 -1.95 23.69 -8.73
CA PRO A 131 -2.78 22.74 -9.46
C PRO A 131 -3.72 21.94 -8.56
N GLU A 132 -3.30 21.59 -7.35
CA GLU A 132 -4.16 20.89 -6.39
C GLU A 132 -5.28 21.81 -5.86
N ALA A 133 -4.98 23.08 -5.59
CA ALA A 133 -5.97 24.07 -5.18
C ALA A 133 -7.05 24.24 -6.25
N MET A 134 -6.65 24.31 -7.52
CA MET A 134 -7.59 24.31 -8.65
C MET A 134 -8.46 23.05 -8.66
N TRP A 135 -7.86 21.87 -8.45
CA TRP A 135 -8.59 20.59 -8.41
C TRP A 135 -9.64 20.56 -7.29
N ARG A 136 -9.27 21.05 -6.11
CA ARG A 136 -10.18 21.17 -4.95
C ARG A 136 -11.29 22.20 -5.18
N LEU A 137 -10.97 23.36 -5.74
CA LEU A 137 -11.95 24.41 -6.05
C LEU A 137 -12.98 23.96 -7.08
N ASN A 138 -12.61 23.03 -7.96
CA ASN A 138 -13.51 22.42 -8.93
C ASN A 138 -14.14 21.11 -8.42
N GLU A 139 -13.99 20.78 -7.13
CA GLU A 139 -14.55 19.58 -6.48
C GLU A 139 -14.18 18.26 -7.16
N PHE A 140 -13.02 18.21 -7.82
CA PHE A 140 -12.54 16.98 -8.45
C PHE A 140 -11.92 16.03 -7.43
N ASN A 141 -12.15 14.73 -7.62
CA ASN A 141 -11.52 13.68 -6.84
C ASN A 141 -9.99 13.76 -6.96
N LEU A 142 -9.30 13.98 -5.84
CA LEU A 142 -7.84 14.05 -5.77
C LEU A 142 -7.17 12.68 -5.82
N SER A 143 -7.87 11.66 -5.32
CA SER A 143 -7.39 10.28 -5.30
C SER A 143 -8.57 9.34 -5.39
N GLU A 144 -8.48 8.38 -6.30
CA GLU A 144 -9.35 7.20 -6.30
C GLU A 144 -8.57 6.04 -5.70
N LYS A 145 -9.13 5.40 -4.67
CA LYS A 145 -8.58 4.17 -4.11
C LYS A 145 -9.32 3.01 -4.75
N PHE A 146 -8.62 2.24 -5.58
CA PHE A 146 -9.20 1.05 -6.18
C PHE A 146 -9.03 -0.14 -5.22
N ARG A 147 -10.15 -0.60 -4.66
CA ARG A 147 -10.32 -1.77 -3.80
C ARG A 147 -9.66 -1.67 -2.41
N THR A 148 -10.42 -2.03 -1.40
CA THR A 148 -9.93 -2.17 -0.02
C THR A 148 -8.93 -3.33 0.05
N VAL A 149 -7.70 -3.03 0.49
CA VAL A 149 -6.67 -4.08 0.72
C VAL A 149 -6.88 -4.64 2.13
N VAL A 150 -7.36 -5.87 2.21
CA VAL A 150 -7.58 -6.56 3.48
C VAL A 150 -6.42 -7.52 3.76
N GLN A 151 -5.82 -7.41 4.95
CA GLN A 151 -4.85 -8.40 5.42
C GLN A 151 -5.58 -9.62 5.97
N LEU A 152 -5.40 -10.76 5.33
CA LEU A 152 -5.91 -12.05 5.77
C LEU A 152 -4.95 -12.70 6.76
N ALA A 153 -5.49 -13.35 7.79
CA ALA A 153 -4.70 -14.08 8.77
C ALA A 153 -4.23 -15.40 8.14
N PHE A 154 -2.98 -15.78 8.40
CA PHE A 154 -2.45 -17.07 7.95
C PHE A 154 -1.53 -17.63 9.02
N HIS A 155 -1.87 -18.80 9.55
CA HIS A 155 -1.10 -19.49 10.57
C HIS A 155 -1.41 -20.99 10.56
N LEU A 156 -0.51 -21.77 11.16
CA LEU A 156 -0.73 -23.19 11.44
C LEU A 156 -1.62 -23.37 12.69
N PRO A 157 -2.13 -24.59 12.96
CA PRO A 157 -2.78 -24.90 14.23
C PRO A 157 -1.89 -24.48 15.42
N ASP A 158 -2.50 -23.83 16.40
CA ASP A 158 -1.85 -23.32 17.62
C ASP A 158 -0.72 -22.29 17.42
N GLN A 159 -0.56 -21.77 16.21
CA GLN A 159 0.40 -20.70 15.87
C GLN A 159 -0.28 -19.37 15.55
N GLN A 160 -1.47 -19.15 16.11
CA GLN A 160 -2.18 -17.88 15.97
C GLN A 160 -1.41 -16.77 16.69
N THR A 161 -1.01 -15.75 15.95
CA THR A 161 -0.36 -14.57 16.53
C THR A 161 -1.38 -13.76 17.34
N ILE A 162 -1.06 -13.51 18.61
CA ILE A 162 -1.86 -12.70 19.52
C ILE A 162 -1.05 -11.48 19.92
N VAL A 163 -1.68 -10.30 19.88
CA VAL A 163 -1.09 -9.06 20.38
C VAL A 163 -1.64 -8.80 21.77
N TYR A 164 -0.77 -8.55 22.73
CA TYR A 164 -1.11 -8.30 24.13
C TYR A 164 -0.28 -7.13 24.68
N GLN A 165 -0.78 -6.53 25.76
CA GLN A 165 -0.01 -5.57 26.56
C GLN A 165 0.68 -6.33 27.70
N ASP A 166 1.86 -5.87 28.09
CA ASP A 166 2.65 -6.46 29.18
C ASP A 166 1.81 -6.57 30.46
N GLY A 167 1.68 -7.77 31.02
CA GLY A 167 0.83 -8.06 32.18
C GLY A 167 -0.64 -8.39 31.88
N GLN A 168 -1.04 -8.46 30.61
CA GLN A 168 -2.38 -8.88 30.16
C GLN A 168 -2.34 -10.14 29.27
N GLU A 169 -1.34 -11.01 29.46
CA GLU A 169 -1.12 -12.21 28.64
C GLU A 169 -2.33 -13.15 28.71
N GLU A 170 -2.80 -13.49 29.91
CA GLU A 170 -3.89 -14.45 30.12
C GLU A 170 -5.21 -13.95 29.53
N GLU A 171 -5.53 -12.67 29.69
CA GLU A 171 -6.72 -12.06 29.09
C GLU A 171 -6.64 -12.05 27.57
N ALA A 172 -5.45 -11.80 27.00
CA ALA A 172 -5.27 -11.81 25.56
C ALA A 172 -5.45 -13.21 24.96
N VAL A 173 -4.98 -14.25 25.65
CA VAL A 173 -5.23 -15.65 25.28
C VAL A 173 -6.72 -15.97 25.39
N ALA A 174 -7.38 -15.56 26.47
CA ALA A 174 -8.83 -15.74 26.62
C ALA A 174 -9.61 -15.05 25.48
N ARG A 175 -9.27 -13.80 25.15
CA ARG A 175 -9.88 -13.07 24.01
C ARG A 175 -9.59 -13.75 22.66
N ALA A 176 -8.39 -14.28 22.46
CA ALA A 176 -8.04 -14.97 21.22
C ALA A 176 -8.77 -16.31 21.07
N SER A 177 -9.10 -16.97 22.18
CA SER A 177 -9.89 -18.21 22.16
C SER A 177 -11.35 -17.99 21.79
N THR A 178 -11.91 -16.83 22.15
CA THR A 178 -13.30 -16.47 21.83
C THR A 178 -13.44 -15.79 20.48
N ARG A 179 -12.45 -14.98 20.08
CA ARG A 179 -12.51 -14.18 18.86
C ARG A 179 -11.98 -14.95 17.65
N GLN A 180 -12.83 -15.13 16.65
CA GLN A 180 -12.42 -15.74 15.39
C GLN A 180 -11.53 -14.79 14.56
N THR A 181 -10.47 -15.34 13.98
CA THR A 181 -9.70 -14.67 12.92
C THR A 181 -10.39 -14.85 11.57
N THR A 182 -9.95 -14.09 10.56
CA THR A 182 -10.43 -14.26 9.17
C THR A 182 -10.23 -15.69 8.65
N LEU A 183 -9.19 -16.39 9.11
CA LEU A 183 -8.88 -17.76 8.71
C LEU A 183 -9.78 -18.78 9.41
N THR A 184 -9.91 -18.67 10.73
CA THR A 184 -10.75 -19.60 11.50
C THR A 184 -12.23 -19.44 11.15
N SER A 185 -12.69 -18.20 10.92
CA SER A 185 -14.04 -17.93 10.45
C SER A 185 -14.27 -18.41 9.02
N TRP A 186 -13.26 -18.45 8.16
CA TRP A 186 -13.37 -19.06 6.83
C TRP A 186 -13.55 -20.57 6.93
N PHE A 187 -12.82 -21.26 7.81
CA PHE A 187 -13.06 -22.69 8.05
C PHE A 187 -14.48 -22.96 8.56
N GLU A 188 -15.00 -22.11 9.44
CA GLU A 188 -16.36 -22.25 9.95
C GLU A 188 -17.41 -21.93 8.88
N LEU A 189 -17.19 -20.90 8.07
CA LEU A 189 -18.03 -20.58 6.90
C LEU A 189 -18.10 -21.77 5.94
N ASN A 190 -16.96 -22.42 5.64
CA ASN A 190 -16.94 -23.60 4.79
C ASN A 190 -17.63 -24.82 5.40
N LYS A 191 -17.92 -24.86 6.71
CA LYS A 191 -18.78 -25.93 7.24
C LYS A 191 -20.25 -25.66 6.98
N ASN A 192 -20.64 -24.39 7.03
CA ASN A 192 -22.05 -23.98 7.14
C ASN A 192 -22.65 -23.49 5.81
N ASP A 193 -21.83 -22.94 4.91
CA ASP A 193 -22.27 -22.37 3.62
C ASP A 193 -21.64 -23.11 2.44
N GLN A 194 -22.48 -23.73 1.62
CA GLN A 194 -22.05 -24.50 0.45
C GLN A 194 -21.55 -23.60 -0.69
N ASP A 195 -22.01 -22.35 -0.76
CA ASP A 195 -21.53 -21.39 -1.78
C ASP A 195 -20.06 -21.01 -1.52
N SER A 196 -19.64 -20.98 -0.25
CA SER A 196 -18.28 -20.63 0.16
C SER A 196 -17.22 -21.61 -0.35
N HIS A 197 -17.59 -22.87 -0.63
CA HIS A 197 -16.69 -23.92 -1.15
C HIS A 197 -16.12 -23.59 -2.52
N ASN A 198 -16.78 -22.71 -3.26
CA ASN A 198 -16.37 -22.31 -4.61
C ASN A 198 -15.23 -21.28 -4.60
N TYR A 199 -14.86 -20.74 -3.43
CA TYR A 199 -13.92 -19.64 -3.31
C TYR A 199 -12.68 -20.05 -2.52
N LEU A 200 -11.51 -19.75 -3.07
CA LEU A 200 -10.26 -19.85 -2.33
C LEU A 200 -10.25 -18.80 -1.21
N TYR A 201 -9.50 -19.08 -0.15
CA TYR A 201 -9.35 -18.15 0.98
C TYR A 201 -8.90 -16.74 0.53
N THR A 202 -8.02 -16.65 -0.47
CA THR A 202 -7.55 -15.38 -1.05
C THR A 202 -8.62 -14.62 -1.84
N ASP A 203 -9.60 -15.34 -2.37
CA ASP A 203 -10.62 -14.79 -3.25
C ASP A 203 -11.90 -14.45 -2.49
N LEU A 204 -12.10 -15.07 -1.33
CA LEU A 204 -13.24 -14.87 -0.45
C LEU A 204 -13.59 -13.39 -0.18
N PRO A 205 -12.63 -12.47 0.06
CA PRO A 205 -12.95 -11.05 0.31
C PRO A 205 -13.60 -10.32 -0.88
N HIS A 206 -13.63 -10.93 -2.07
CA HIS A 206 -14.36 -10.38 -3.22
C HIS A 206 -15.86 -10.67 -3.17
N TYR A 207 -16.29 -11.64 -2.36
CA TYR A 207 -17.67 -12.15 -2.32
C TYR A 207 -18.30 -12.06 -0.93
N TYR A 208 -17.47 -12.08 0.10
CA TYR A 208 -17.87 -11.99 1.50
C TYR A 208 -17.13 -10.85 2.18
N THR A 209 -17.79 -10.21 3.14
CA THR A 209 -17.22 -9.18 3.99
C THR A 209 -17.05 -9.74 5.40
N PHE A 210 -15.86 -9.59 5.97
CA PHE A 210 -15.60 -10.02 7.33
C PHE A 210 -16.05 -8.93 8.32
N ASN A 211 -17.13 -9.18 9.07
CA ASN A 211 -17.56 -8.31 10.14
C ASN A 211 -16.64 -8.50 11.35
N ARG A 212 -16.13 -7.39 11.89
CA ARG A 212 -15.32 -7.33 13.11
C ARG A 212 -16.10 -6.68 14.24
N SER A 213 -17.34 -7.12 14.44
CA SER A 213 -18.14 -6.75 15.61
C SER A 213 -17.49 -7.29 16.89
N LEU A 214 -17.77 -6.63 18.02
CA LEU A 214 -17.34 -7.07 19.35
C LEU A 214 -18.04 -8.37 19.77
N GLU A 215 -19.20 -8.67 19.19
CA GLU A 215 -20.05 -9.80 19.58
C GLU A 215 -19.79 -11.04 18.72
N GLU A 216 -19.66 -10.90 17.39
CA GLU A 216 -19.38 -12.01 16.49
C GLU A 216 -18.45 -11.61 15.32
N CYS A 217 -17.44 -12.43 15.04
CA CYS A 217 -16.50 -12.24 13.93
C CYS A 217 -16.82 -13.24 12.81
N LEU A 218 -17.61 -12.82 11.82
CA LEU A 218 -18.18 -13.72 10.79
C LEU A 218 -18.03 -13.15 9.37
N TRP A 219 -18.03 -14.05 8.38
CA TRP A 219 -18.11 -13.70 6.97
C TRP A 219 -19.57 -13.57 6.54
N LEU A 220 -19.96 -12.40 6.05
CA LEU A 220 -21.30 -12.11 5.55
C LEU A 220 -21.27 -11.99 4.04
N THR A 221 -22.28 -12.53 3.34
CA THR A 221 -22.39 -12.36 1.89
C THR A 221 -22.60 -10.88 1.57
N SER A 222 -21.97 -10.36 0.51
CA SER A 222 -22.16 -8.96 0.10
C SER A 222 -23.61 -8.61 -0.29
N LYS A 223 -24.46 -9.62 -0.47
CA LYS A 223 -25.91 -9.48 -0.73
C LYS A 223 -26.67 -9.03 0.53
N ILE A 224 -26.34 -9.58 1.69
CA ILE A 224 -26.93 -9.21 3.00
C ILE A 224 -26.58 -7.77 3.36
N LEU A 225 -25.36 -7.34 3.06
CA LEU A 225 -24.89 -5.97 3.24
C LEU A 225 -25.71 -4.93 2.46
N LYS A 226 -26.06 -5.24 1.21
CA LYS A 226 -26.97 -4.39 0.42
C LYS A 226 -28.37 -4.33 1.01
N GLU A 227 -28.93 -5.47 1.44
CA GLU A 227 -30.26 -5.49 2.06
C GLU A 227 -30.32 -4.73 3.39
N LEU A 228 -29.31 -4.87 4.25
CA LEU A 228 -29.21 -4.11 5.50
C LEU A 228 -29.09 -2.60 5.23
N TRP A 229 -28.24 -2.20 4.27
CA TRP A 229 -28.14 -0.79 3.86
C TRP A 229 -29.49 -0.23 3.38
N PHE A 230 -30.19 -0.94 2.49
CA PHE A 230 -31.50 -0.50 2.00
C PHE A 230 -32.56 -0.40 3.10
N ARG A 231 -32.48 -1.25 4.13
CA ARG A 231 -33.44 -1.27 5.25
C ARG A 231 -33.22 -0.11 6.23
N TYR A 232 -31.99 0.34 6.42
CA TYR A 232 -31.64 1.29 7.49
C TYR A 232 -31.12 2.64 7.00
N LYS A 233 -30.96 2.85 5.69
CA LYS A 233 -30.49 4.13 5.11
C LYS A 233 -31.31 5.35 5.55
N ASP A 234 -32.61 5.19 5.81
CA ASP A 234 -33.51 6.29 6.19
C ASP A 234 -33.40 6.65 7.68
N ALA A 235 -32.79 5.79 8.50
CA ALA A 235 -32.53 6.03 9.92
C ALA A 235 -31.16 6.70 10.17
N LEU A 236 -30.29 6.72 9.14
CA LEU A 236 -28.99 7.36 9.17
C LEU A 236 -29.18 8.82 8.72
N GLY A 237 -28.75 9.79 9.53
CA GLY A 237 -28.97 11.22 9.27
C GLY A 237 -28.46 11.67 7.88
N GLU A 238 -29.02 12.75 7.33
CA GLU A 238 -28.67 13.24 5.98
C GLU A 238 -27.15 13.50 5.80
N ASP A 239 -26.45 13.95 6.85
CA ASP A 239 -24.99 14.12 6.85
C ASP A 239 -24.22 12.79 6.70
N PHE A 240 -24.80 11.68 7.16
CA PHE A 240 -24.25 10.33 7.09
C PHE A 240 -24.39 9.74 5.68
N VAL A 241 -25.52 9.97 5.04
CA VAL A 241 -25.82 9.54 3.66
C VAL A 241 -24.95 10.30 2.65
N GLY A 242 -24.62 11.58 2.94
CA GLY A 242 -23.75 12.40 2.10
C GLY A 242 -22.27 11.97 2.10
N GLN A 243 -21.75 11.47 3.23
CA GLN A 243 -20.36 10.97 3.32
C GLN A 243 -20.15 9.61 2.64
N TYR A 244 -21.21 8.82 2.51
CA TYR A 244 -21.15 7.41 2.14
C TYR A 244 -22.19 7.12 1.04
N SER A 245 -21.99 7.73 -0.13
CA SER A 245 -22.85 7.52 -1.30
C SER A 245 -22.80 6.07 -1.81
N GLU A 246 -23.71 5.72 -2.73
CA GLU A 246 -23.94 4.35 -3.27
C GLU A 246 -22.66 3.62 -3.75
N ASP A 247 -21.60 4.36 -4.09
CA ASP A 247 -20.33 3.81 -4.57
C ASP A 247 -19.35 3.41 -3.45
N SER A 248 -19.51 3.94 -2.23
CA SER A 248 -18.58 3.71 -1.10
C SER A 248 -19.24 3.29 0.22
N GLY A 249 -20.57 3.41 0.33
CA GLY A 249 -21.26 3.40 1.62
C GLY A 249 -21.56 2.08 2.35
N PRO A 250 -21.60 0.88 1.74
CA PRO A 250 -21.97 -0.31 2.50
C PRO A 250 -20.83 -0.86 3.38
N GLU A 251 -19.56 -0.56 3.07
CA GLU A 251 -18.39 -1.16 3.76
C GLU A 251 -18.12 -0.58 5.16
N TYR A 252 -18.53 0.68 5.41
CA TYR A 252 -18.21 1.42 6.65
C TYR A 252 -19.42 1.63 7.58
N ALA A 253 -20.65 1.65 7.04
CA ALA A 253 -21.85 1.94 7.81
C ALA A 253 -22.21 0.89 8.89
N LEU A 254 -21.78 -0.37 8.74
CA LEU A 254 -22.16 -1.45 9.68
C LEU A 254 -21.63 -1.24 11.11
N ALA A 255 -20.42 -0.71 11.26
CA ALA A 255 -19.80 -0.53 12.58
C ALA A 255 -20.54 0.54 13.42
N GLU A 256 -21.10 1.56 12.76
CA GLU A 256 -21.82 2.66 13.40
C GLU A 256 -23.33 2.37 13.52
N ILE A 257 -23.90 1.54 12.64
CA ILE A 257 -25.27 1.01 12.79
C ILE A 257 -25.40 0.16 14.05
N GLU A 258 -24.43 -0.71 14.36
CA GLU A 258 -24.44 -1.51 15.59
C GLU A 258 -24.30 -0.64 16.87
N GLU A 259 -23.67 0.53 16.78
CA GLU A 259 -23.56 1.48 17.90
C GLU A 259 -24.90 2.19 18.18
N PHE A 260 -25.72 2.43 17.16
CA PHE A 260 -27.09 2.96 17.28
C PHE A 260 -28.07 2.02 17.98
N PHE A 261 -27.82 0.70 17.96
CA PHE A 261 -28.67 -0.31 18.62
C PHE A 261 -28.33 -0.55 20.11
N LYS A 262 -27.34 0.16 20.66
CA LYS A 262 -26.99 0.08 22.09
C LYS A 262 -27.81 1.00 23.01
N TYR A 263 -28.82 1.70 22.47
CA TYR A 263 -29.80 2.50 23.22
C TYR A 263 -31.23 2.15 22.85
#